data_AF-A0A8J3IQJ5-F1
#
_entry.id   AF-A0A8J3IQJ5-F1
#
_cell.length_a   1.000
_cell.length_b   1.000
_cell.length_c   1.000
_cell.angle_alpha   90.00
_cell.angle_beta   90.00
_cell.angle_gamma   90.00
#
_symmetry.space_group_name_H-M   'P 1'
#
loop_
_entity.id
_entity.type
_entity.pdbx_description
1 polymer ?
#
loop_
_entity_poly.entity_id
_entity_poly.type
_entity_poly.pdbx_seq_one_letter_code
_entity_poly.pdbx_strand_id
1 'polypeptide(L)' 'MLIVNDEHLKRAGIKSLSKRCSFCRKPLSEYPLIMNDDAGFHVFHAACAAALATDIILYPRSFPFDPRLAQRNEMRIQH' A
#
# COMPACT_ATOMS: atom_id res chain seq x y z
N MET A 1 -10.81 -3.21 5.52
CA MET A 1 -11.30 -4.61 5.42
C MET A 1 -10.41 -5.45 4.50
N LEU A 2 -10.04 -6.67 4.94
CA LEU A 2 -9.28 -7.64 4.14
C LEU A 2 -10.24 -8.48 3.27
N ILE A 3 -9.94 -8.61 1.98
CA ILE A 3 -10.71 -9.36 0.98
C ILE A 3 -9.81 -10.48 0.45
N VAL A 4 -10.15 -11.73 0.75
CA VAL A 4 -9.35 -12.91 0.36
C VAL A 4 -10.09 -13.85 -0.59
N ASN A 5 -11.38 -13.61 -0.83
CA ASN A 5 -12.24 -14.43 -1.67
C ASN A 5 -13.41 -13.60 -2.23
N ASP A 6 -14.17 -14.22 -3.14
CA ASP A 6 -15.29 -13.56 -3.83
C ASP A 6 -16.48 -13.26 -2.90
N GLU A 7 -16.64 -13.99 -1.79
CA GLU A 7 -17.69 -13.68 -0.81
C GLU A 7 -17.38 -12.36 -0.09
N HIS A 8 -16.13 -12.15 0.32
CA HIS A 8 -15.69 -10.89 0.90
C HIS A 8 -15.79 -9.76 -0.12
N LEU A 9 -15.54 -10.06 -1.40
CA LEU A 9 -15.65 -9.09 -2.48
C LEU A 9 -17.10 -8.63 -2.71
N LYS A 10 -18.05 -9.57 -2.68
CA LYS A 10 -19.50 -9.26 -2.72
C LYS A 10 -19.92 -8.43 -1.51
N ARG A 11 -19.46 -8.78 -0.31
CA ARG A 11 -19.70 -8.01 0.92
C ARG A 11 -19.11 -6.60 0.86
N ALA A 12 -17.97 -6.45 0.19
CA ALA A 12 -17.33 -5.16 -0.05
C ALA A 12 -18.06 -4.28 -1.09
N GLY A 13 -19.09 -4.80 -1.77
CA GLY A 13 -19.81 -4.07 -2.82
C GLY A 13 -18.98 -3.79 -4.08
N ILE A 14 -17.85 -4.49 -4.27
CA ILE A 14 -16.99 -4.31 -5.44
C ILE A 14 -17.62 -5.08 -6.61
N LYS A 15 -18.11 -4.34 -7.60
CA LYS A 15 -18.81 -4.92 -8.76
C LYS A 15 -17.88 -5.57 -9.80
N SER A 16 -16.58 -5.25 -9.80
CA SER A 16 -15.64 -5.78 -10.79
C SER A 16 -14.19 -5.77 -10.33
N LEU A 17 -13.50 -6.89 -10.60
CA LEU A 17 -12.06 -7.07 -10.48
C LEU A 17 -11.25 -6.38 -11.59
N SER A 18 -11.93 -5.88 -12.64
CA SER A 18 -11.30 -5.09 -13.70
C SER A 18 -10.88 -3.69 -13.23
N LYS A 19 -11.33 -3.25 -12.06
CA LYS A 19 -10.80 -2.03 -11.42
C LYS A 19 -9.30 -2.20 -11.19
N ARG A 20 -8.57 -1.10 -11.36
CA ARG A 20 -7.12 -1.05 -11.17
C ARG A 20 -6.79 -0.58 -9.76
N CYS A 21 -5.78 -1.19 -9.15
CA CYS A 21 -5.19 -0.74 -7.90
C CYS A 21 -4.62 0.67 -8.09
N SER A 22 -4.96 1.62 -7.19
CA SER A 22 -4.52 3.01 -7.30
C SER A 22 -2.99 3.17 -7.13
N PHE A 23 -2.33 2.21 -6.49
CA PHE A 23 -0.88 2.22 -6.28
C PHE A 23 -0.11 1.66 -7.48
N CYS A 24 -0.30 0.39 -7.81
CA CYS A 24 0.48 -0.28 -8.87
C CYS A 24 -0.14 -0.20 -10.27
N ARG A 25 -1.36 0.35 -10.40
CA ARG A 25 -2.15 0.47 -11.65
C ARG A 25 -2.48 -0.87 -12.32
N LYS A 26 -2.15 -2.02 -11.72
CA LYS A 26 -2.53 -3.36 -12.19
C LYS A 26 -3.98 -3.68 -11.84
N PRO A 27 -4.65 -4.58 -12.57
CA PRO A 27 -5.98 -5.06 -12.23
C PRO A 27 -6.02 -5.67 -10.82
N LEU A 28 -7.17 -5.57 -10.15
CA LEU A 28 -7.40 -6.16 -8.83
C LEU A 28 -7.73 -7.67 -8.91
N SER A 29 -7.40 -8.34 -10.02
CA SER A 29 -7.73 -9.75 -10.28
C SER A 29 -6.99 -10.77 -9.40
N GLU A 30 -6.10 -10.31 -8.52
CA GLU A 30 -5.28 -11.16 -7.66
C GLU A 30 -5.57 -10.88 -6.19
N TYR A 31 -5.87 -11.94 -5.44
CA TYR A 31 -5.99 -11.90 -3.98
C TYR A 31 -4.62 -12.04 -3.31
N PRO A 32 -4.45 -11.56 -2.07
CA PRO A 32 -5.42 -10.84 -1.24
C PRO A 32 -5.48 -9.32 -1.52
N LEU A 33 -6.66 -8.73 -1.34
CA LEU A 33 -6.92 -7.31 -1.48
C LEU A 33 -7.25 -6.66 -0.13
N ILE A 34 -6.95 -5.37 0.02
CA ILE A 34 -7.32 -4.56 1.16
C ILE A 34 -8.18 -3.41 0.68
N MET A 35 -9.37 -3.30 1.25
CA MET A 35 -10.25 -2.15 1.07
C MET A 35 -10.09 -1.22 2.28
N ASN A 36 -9.80 0.05 2.02
CA ASN A 36 -9.87 1.10 3.03
C ASN A 36 -11.35 1.37 3.37
N ASP A 37 -11.66 1.51 4.65
CA ASP A 37 -12.98 1.85 5.18
C ASP A 37 -13.29 3.36 5.17
N ASP A 38 -12.32 4.18 4.78
CA ASP A 38 -12.55 5.60 4.50
C ASP A 38 -13.62 5.82 3.41
N ALA A 39 -14.23 7.01 3.42
CA ALA A 39 -15.35 7.41 2.55
C ALA A 39 -15.14 7.18 1.03
N GLY A 40 -13.90 6.96 0.60
CA GLY A 40 -13.54 6.66 -0.79
C GLY A 40 -13.60 5.18 -1.20
N PHE A 41 -13.75 4.23 -0.26
CA PHE A 41 -13.75 2.78 -0.53
C PHE A 41 -12.60 2.34 -1.46
N HIS A 42 -11.39 2.83 -1.19
CA HIS A 42 -10.22 2.51 -2.02
C HIS A 42 -9.79 1.06 -1.84
N VAL A 43 -9.53 0.36 -2.93
CA VAL A 43 -9.13 -1.06 -2.92
C VAL A 43 -7.72 -1.20 -3.49
N PHE A 44 -6.88 -1.93 -2.78
CA PHE A 44 -5.48 -2.16 -3.11
C PHE A 44 -5.15 -3.65 -3.03
N HIS A 45 -4.09 -4.10 -3.70
CA HIS A 45 -3.46 -5.37 -3.33
C HIS A 45 -2.87 -5.26 -1.93
N ALA A 46 -2.91 -6.34 -1.14
CA ALA A 46 -2.39 -6.31 0.22
C ALA A 46 -0.92 -5.87 0.29
N ALA A 47 -0.08 -6.36 -0.64
CA ALA A 47 1.31 -5.93 -0.75
C ALA A 47 1.45 -4.43 -1.08
N CYS A 48 0.56 -3.89 -1.92
CA CYS A 48 0.56 -2.46 -2.27
C CYS A 48 0.15 -1.60 -1.08
N ALA A 49 -0.84 -2.03 -0.30
CA ALA A 49 -1.25 -1.34 0.92
C ALA A 49 -0.14 -1.39 1.99
N ALA A 50 0.56 -2.52 2.14
CA ALA A 50 1.70 -2.63 3.06
C ALA A 50 2.86 -1.70 2.66
N ALA A 51 3.18 -1.61 1.37
CA ALA A 51 4.17 -0.67 0.85
C ALA A 51 3.78 0.79 1.15
N LEU A 52 2.52 1.16 0.88
CA LEU A 52 2.00 2.51 1.17
C LEU A 52 2.03 2.84 2.67
N ALA A 53 1.64 1.91 3.52
CA ALA A 53 1.70 2.09 4.98
C ALA A 53 3.14 2.24 5.46
N THR A 54 4.08 1.49 4.87
CA THR A 54 5.51 1.60 5.16
C THR A 54 6.04 2.97 4.76
N ASP A 55 5.67 3.49 3.60
CA ASP A 55 6.02 4.85 3.18
C ASP A 55 5.46 5.89 4.17
N ILE A 56 4.23 5.73 4.66
CA ILE A 56 3.65 6.67 5.63
C ILE A 56 4.34 6.58 7.00
N ILE A 57 4.62 5.37 7.49
CA ILE A 57 5.24 5.10 8.80
C ILE A 57 6.71 5.52 8.81
N LEU A 58 7.42 5.33 7.70
CA LEU A 58 8.84 5.69 7.57
C LEU A 58 9.05 7.15 7.13
N TYR A 59 8.04 7.81 6.56
CA TYR A 59 8.06 9.23 6.19
C TYR A 59 7.00 10.10 6.92
N PRO A 60 6.92 10.10 8.26
CA PRO A 60 6.03 10.99 8.99
C PRO A 60 6.63 12.42 8.98
N ARG A 61 6.45 13.16 7.88
CA ARG A 61 6.43 14.64 7.80
C ARG A 61 7.52 15.44 8.56
N SER A 62 8.69 14.87 8.88
CA SER A 62 9.64 15.51 9.82
C SER A 62 11.11 15.48 9.41
N PHE A 63 11.48 14.94 8.24
CA PHE A 63 12.85 15.07 7.75
C PHE A 63 12.84 15.64 6.34
N PRO A 64 13.48 16.80 6.08
CA PRO A 64 13.89 17.09 4.72
C PRO A 64 14.81 15.94 4.32
N PHE A 65 14.48 15.24 3.24
CA PHE A 65 15.34 14.25 2.63
C PHE A 65 16.67 14.95 2.27
N ASP A 66 17.65 14.86 3.16
CA ASP A 66 19.02 15.25 2.88
C ASP A 66 19.75 14.00 2.37
N PRO A 67 20.03 13.90 1.05
CA PRO A 67 20.74 12.76 0.48
C PRO A 67 22.14 12.55 1.10
N ARG A 68 22.70 13.54 1.82
CA ARG A 68 23.99 13.42 2.52
C ARG A 68 23.90 12.68 3.86
N LEU A 69 22.72 12.58 4.47
CA LEU A 69 22.55 11.85 5.73
C LEU A 69 22.43 10.33 5.50
N ALA A 70 21.78 9.93 4.40
CA ALA A 70 21.68 8.53 3.97
C ALA A 70 23.08 7.92 3.74
N GLN A 71 23.96 8.65 3.03
CA GLN A 71 25.31 8.20 2.74
C GLN A 71 26.24 8.14 3.98
N ARG A 72 25.94 8.94 5.03
CA ARG A 72 26.70 8.91 6.28
C ARG A 72 26.36 7.70 7.15
N ASN A 73 25.12 7.21 7.10
CA ASN A 73 24.70 6.03 7.86
C ASN A 73 25.16 4.72 7.23
N GLU A 74 25.29 4.65 5.90
CA GLU A 74 25.87 3.49 5.21
C GLU A 74 27.36 3.28 5.56
N MET A 75 28.12 4.37 5.74
CA MET A 75 29.52 4.29 6.19
C MET A 75 29.70 3.88 7.66
N ARG A 76 28.67 4.00 8.50
CA ARG A 76 28.76 3.67 9.94
C ARG A 76 28.42 2.21 10.26
N ILE A 77 27.87 1.47 9.30
CA ILE A 77 27.53 0.04 9.44
C ILE A 77 28.69 -0.85 8.96
N GLN A 78 29.71 -0.27 8.33
CA GLN A 78 30.90 -0.98 7.84
C GLN A 78 32.12 -0.88 8.78
N HIS A 79 31.96 -0.42 10.02
CA HIS A 79 33.05 -0.28 10.99
C HIS A 79 32.70 -0.88 12.36
#